data_AF-A0A7X6NZP1-F1
#
_entry.id   AF-A0A7X6NZP1-F1
#
_cell.length_a   1.000
_cell.length_b   1.000
_cell.length_c   1.000
_cell.angle_alpha   90.00
_cell.angle_beta   90.00
_cell.angle_gamma   90.00
#
_symmetry.space_group_name_H-M   'P 1'
#
loop_
_entity.id
_entity.type
_entity.pdbx_description
1 polymer ?
#
loop_
_entity_poly.entity_id
_entity_poly.type
_entity_poly.pdbx_seq_one_letter_code
_entity_poly.pdbx_strand_id
1 'polypeptide(L)'
;HHTVHQGWRPEAITQEMLALYGDRVERSLWPSEETAPLVVSSSREDLSISAVWELGLDDFPTSPIFVPRDPGANPGFSRYAGSDPGGHDGWVVVPIMNDAGFRVEVFDAAAVDRGPLAVLSSPGFTVPFVLHSAWMPRAVPAADLARVRFADELGRIGELDDDLQAVVHRVAADLEDGVPLTA
;
A
#
# COMPACT_ATOMS: atom_id res chain seq x y z
N HIS A 1 -1.60 -15.00 8.20
CA HIS A 1 -1.41 -14.14 7.02
C HIS A 1 -2.08 -12.82 7.31
N HIS A 2 -1.49 -11.70 6.91
CA HIS A 2 -2.04 -10.38 7.24
C HIS A 2 -2.48 -9.68 5.97
N THR A 3 -3.72 -9.20 5.97
CA THR A 3 -4.34 -8.48 4.86
C THR A 3 -4.93 -7.17 5.34
N VAL A 4 -5.05 -6.23 4.42
CA VAL A 4 -5.85 -5.02 4.60
C VAL A 4 -7.08 -5.17 3.72
N HIS A 5 -8.26 -4.99 4.32
CA HIS A 5 -9.51 -4.88 3.59
C HIS A 5 -9.85 -3.39 3.52
N GLN A 6 -10.02 -2.83 2.32
CA GLN A 6 -10.19 -1.38 2.14
C GLN A 6 -11.56 -0.83 2.60
N GLY A 7 -12.42 -1.69 3.13
CA GLY A 7 -13.80 -1.33 3.44
C GLY A 7 -14.62 -1.10 2.18
N TRP A 8 -15.73 -0.38 2.34
CA TRP A 8 -16.66 -0.01 1.29
C TRP A 8 -16.71 1.50 1.16
N ARG A 9 -16.32 2.00 -0.01
CA ARG A 9 -16.45 3.41 -0.41
C ARG A 9 -17.03 3.47 -1.83
N PRO A 10 -18.34 3.73 -1.99
CA PRO A 10 -18.98 3.67 -3.30
C PRO A 10 -18.35 4.64 -4.32
N GLU A 11 -17.84 5.78 -3.86
CA GLU A 11 -17.15 6.80 -4.65
C GLU A 11 -15.77 6.35 -5.14
N ALA A 12 -15.14 5.38 -4.46
CA ALA A 12 -13.82 4.86 -4.83
C ALA A 12 -13.87 3.78 -5.93
N ILE A 13 -15.07 3.45 -6.44
CA ILE A 13 -15.24 2.44 -7.50
C ILE A 13 -15.07 3.09 -8.86
N THR A 14 -14.00 2.73 -9.56
CA THR A 14 -13.81 3.07 -10.96
C THR A 14 -14.88 2.39 -11.82
N GLN A 15 -15.91 3.13 -12.23
CA GLN A 15 -17.07 2.60 -12.94
C GLN A 15 -16.70 1.90 -14.26
N GLU A 16 -15.68 2.39 -14.97
CA GLU A 16 -15.18 1.75 -16.19
C GLU A 16 -14.59 0.37 -15.90
N MET A 17 -13.80 0.23 -14.83
CA MET A 17 -13.27 -1.06 -14.39
C MET A 17 -14.41 -2.00 -14.01
N LEU A 18 -15.42 -1.50 -13.29
CA LEU A 18 -16.60 -2.29 -12.93
C LEU A 18 -17.37 -2.76 -14.18
N ALA A 19 -17.48 -1.93 -15.21
CA ALA A 19 -18.16 -2.29 -16.45
C ALA A 19 -17.52 -3.50 -17.17
N LEU A 20 -16.21 -3.71 -17.02
CA LEU A 20 -15.50 -4.89 -17.56
C LEU A 20 -16.01 -6.21 -16.98
N TYR A 21 -16.58 -6.18 -15.77
CA TYR A 21 -17.14 -7.37 -15.14
C TYR A 21 -18.57 -7.67 -15.59
N GLY A 22 -19.22 -6.78 -16.34
CA GLY A 22 -20.59 -6.95 -16.84
C GLY A 22 -21.58 -7.25 -15.71
N ASP A 23 -22.29 -8.36 -15.83
CA ASP A 23 -23.29 -8.86 -14.87
C ASP A 23 -22.70 -9.76 -13.77
N ARG A 24 -21.38 -9.98 -13.74
CA ARG A 24 -20.71 -10.86 -12.77
C ARG A 24 -20.64 -10.28 -11.35
N VAL A 25 -21.01 -9.01 -11.18
CA VAL A 25 -21.04 -8.34 -9.87
C VAL A 25 -22.50 -8.07 -9.49
N GLU A 26 -22.98 -8.77 -8.47
CA GLU A 26 -24.32 -8.58 -7.93
C GLU A 26 -24.36 -7.33 -7.04
N ARG A 27 -24.73 -6.18 -7.62
CA ARG A 27 -24.72 -4.89 -6.92
C ARG A 27 -25.71 -4.79 -5.76
N SER A 28 -26.74 -5.64 -5.72
CA SER A 28 -27.66 -5.73 -4.57
C SER A 28 -27.02 -6.25 -3.30
N LEU A 29 -25.83 -6.87 -3.40
CA LEU A 29 -25.05 -7.31 -2.24
C LEU A 29 -24.11 -6.24 -1.69
N TRP A 30 -24.05 -5.06 -2.31
CA TRP A 30 -23.20 -3.98 -1.83
C TRP A 30 -23.72 -3.43 -0.49
N PRO A 31 -22.81 -3.08 0.44
CA PRO A 31 -23.21 -2.39 1.66
C PRO A 31 -23.96 -1.09 1.33
N SER A 32 -24.99 -0.79 2.13
CA SER A 32 -25.76 0.45 2.02
C SER A 32 -25.04 1.66 2.61
N GLU A 33 -24.08 1.40 3.51
CA GLU A 33 -23.30 2.40 4.23
C GLU A 33 -21.82 2.12 4.04
N GLU A 34 -21.00 3.17 4.05
CA GLU A 34 -19.54 3.05 4.05
C GLU A 34 -19.06 2.18 5.20
N THR A 35 -18.01 1.40 4.94
CA THR A 35 -17.37 0.60 5.98
C THR A 35 -15.91 0.97 6.10
N ALA A 36 -15.43 1.04 7.34
CA ALA A 36 -14.05 1.33 7.62
C ALA A 36 -13.12 0.22 7.09
N PRO A 37 -11.88 0.57 6.74
CA PRO A 37 -10.90 -0.43 6.40
C PRO A 37 -10.46 -1.23 7.62
N LEU A 38 -10.03 -2.47 7.37
CA LEU A 38 -9.67 -3.43 8.41
C LEU A 38 -8.25 -3.94 8.21
N VAL A 39 -7.48 -4.05 9.30
CA VAL A 39 -6.26 -4.87 9.37
C VAL A 39 -6.67 -6.24 9.89
N VAL A 40 -6.41 -7.29 9.11
CA VAL A 40 -6.94 -8.63 9.35
C VAL A 40 -5.81 -9.65 9.43
N SER A 41 -5.86 -10.52 10.42
CA SER A 41 -5.07 -11.75 10.47
C SER A 41 -5.95 -12.95 10.16
N SER A 42 -5.47 -13.81 9.27
CA SER A 42 -6.11 -15.08 8.91
C SER A 42 -5.17 -16.28 9.03
N SER A 43 -5.74 -17.43 9.36
CA SER A 43 -5.07 -18.72 9.24
C SER A 43 -4.76 -19.01 7.77
N ARG A 44 -3.57 -19.56 7.48
CA ARG A 44 -3.22 -19.95 6.10
C ARG A 44 -3.91 -21.26 5.68
N GLU A 45 -4.25 -22.12 6.63
CA GLU A 45 -4.77 -23.46 6.33
C GLU A 45 -6.21 -23.41 5.80
N ASP A 46 -7.05 -22.62 6.43
CA ASP A 46 -8.49 -22.54 6.17
C ASP A 46 -9.00 -21.12 5.90
N LEU A 47 -8.11 -20.12 5.90
CA LEU A 47 -8.44 -18.70 5.73
C LEU A 47 -9.40 -18.14 6.79
N SER A 48 -9.56 -18.84 7.91
CA SER A 48 -10.35 -18.33 9.04
C SER A 48 -9.74 -17.04 9.58
N ILE A 49 -10.59 -16.05 9.85
CA ILE A 49 -10.18 -14.79 10.46
C ILE A 49 -9.92 -15.02 11.94
N SER A 50 -8.71 -14.68 12.40
CA SER A 50 -8.28 -14.87 13.80
C SER A 50 -8.21 -13.56 14.59
N ALA A 51 -8.01 -12.43 13.91
CA ALA A 51 -7.97 -11.11 14.54
C ALA A 51 -8.33 -10.02 13.53
N VAL A 52 -9.00 -8.97 14.00
CA VAL A 52 -9.44 -7.82 13.19
C VAL A 52 -9.21 -6.55 13.99
N TRP A 53 -8.66 -5.54 13.33
CA TRP A 53 -8.59 -4.17 13.84
C TRP A 53 -9.25 -3.23 12.83
N GLU A 54 -10.16 -2.39 13.31
CA GLU A 54 -10.87 -1.40 12.51
C GLU A 54 -10.10 -0.07 12.53
N LEU A 55 -9.88 0.50 11.35
CA LEU A 55 -9.24 1.80 11.17
C LEU A 55 -10.27 2.93 11.09
N GLY A 56 -9.83 4.18 11.00
CA GLY A 56 -10.72 5.31 10.79
C GLY A 56 -11.42 5.23 9.43
N LEU A 57 -12.65 5.74 9.34
CA LEU A 57 -13.46 5.66 8.13
C LEU A 57 -12.76 6.31 6.92
N ASP A 58 -12.00 7.39 7.14
CA ASP A 58 -11.27 8.14 6.11
C ASP A 58 -9.89 7.56 5.77
N ASP A 59 -9.43 6.55 6.51
CA ASP A 59 -8.08 6.01 6.35
C ASP A 59 -7.92 5.24 5.04
N PHE A 60 -6.83 5.49 4.32
CA PHE A 60 -6.43 4.71 3.16
C PHE A 60 -5.17 3.90 3.51
N PRO A 61 -5.31 2.73 4.15
CA PRO A 61 -4.19 1.84 4.41
C PRO A 61 -3.64 1.23 3.13
N THR A 62 -2.33 1.07 3.06
CA THR A 62 -1.63 0.39 1.96
C THR A 62 -1.37 -1.08 2.30
N SER A 63 -0.69 -1.81 1.42
CA SER A 63 -0.33 -3.21 1.66
C SER A 63 0.36 -3.39 3.03
N PRO A 64 -0.11 -4.30 3.90
CA PRO A 64 0.52 -4.56 5.20
C PRO A 64 1.86 -5.26 5.00
N ILE A 65 2.86 -4.89 5.81
CA ILE A 65 4.22 -5.40 5.72
C ILE A 65 4.52 -6.22 6.97
N PHE A 66 4.85 -7.50 6.79
CA PHE A 66 5.35 -8.31 7.90
C PHE A 66 6.84 -8.02 8.12
N VAL A 67 7.20 -7.77 9.37
CA VAL A 67 8.58 -7.61 9.84
C VAL A 67 8.86 -8.74 10.84
N PRO A 68 9.75 -9.69 10.53
CA PRO A 68 10.05 -10.79 11.45
C PRO A 68 10.77 -10.30 12.71
N ARG A 69 10.58 -11.01 13.83
CA ARG A 69 11.44 -10.84 15.00
C ARG A 69 12.86 -11.33 14.71
N ASP A 70 13.86 -10.57 15.14
CA ASP A 70 15.29 -10.92 15.04
C ASP A 70 15.74 -11.48 13.67
N PRO A 71 15.54 -10.71 12.58
CA PRO A 71 15.83 -11.18 11.23
C PRO A 71 17.30 -11.59 11.05
N GLY A 72 17.50 -12.78 10.48
CA GLY A 72 18.85 -13.29 10.18
C GLY A 72 19.63 -13.77 11.41
N ALA A 73 18.99 -13.89 12.59
CA ALA A 73 19.61 -14.44 13.79
C ALA A 73 20.04 -15.91 13.62
N ASN A 74 19.34 -16.68 12.78
CA ASN A 74 19.72 -18.05 12.44
C ASN A 74 20.45 -18.10 11.08
N PRO A 75 21.75 -18.46 11.04
CA PRO A 75 22.52 -18.57 9.80
C PRO A 75 21.98 -19.63 8.82
N GLY A 76 21.19 -20.59 9.30
CA GLY A 76 20.54 -21.61 8.47
C GLY A 76 19.28 -21.12 7.75
N PHE A 77 18.81 -19.90 8.02
CA PHE A 77 17.64 -19.30 7.37
C PHE A 77 18.01 -18.08 6.52
N SER A 78 17.05 -17.63 5.72
CA SER A 78 17.17 -16.38 4.96
C SER A 78 17.38 -15.20 5.91
N ARG A 79 18.13 -14.18 5.47
CA ARG A 79 18.25 -12.89 6.19
C ARG A 79 16.93 -12.17 6.45
N TYR A 80 15.86 -12.59 5.76
CA TYR A 80 14.50 -12.08 5.91
C TYR A 80 13.62 -12.95 6.83
N ALA A 81 14.16 -14.02 7.40
CA ALA A 81 13.46 -14.91 8.30
C ALA A 81 13.80 -14.56 9.75
N GLY A 82 12.79 -14.64 10.62
CA GLY A 82 12.96 -14.50 12.06
C GLY A 82 13.24 -15.81 12.76
N SER A 83 13.15 -15.79 14.09
CA SER A 83 13.26 -16.96 14.98
C SER A 83 12.19 -18.03 14.71
N ASP A 84 10.96 -17.61 14.39
CA ASP A 84 9.83 -18.49 14.10
C ASP A 84 9.14 -18.13 12.76
N PRO A 85 9.72 -18.56 11.63
CA PRO A 85 9.18 -18.23 10.31
C PRO A 85 7.76 -18.81 10.10
N GLY A 86 6.79 -17.92 9.89
CA GLY A 86 5.38 -18.29 9.66
C GLY A 86 4.50 -18.31 10.92
N GLY A 87 5.08 -18.22 12.12
CA GLY A 87 4.38 -18.25 13.41
C GLY A 87 3.79 -16.92 13.89
N HIS A 88 3.71 -15.92 13.00
CA HIS A 88 3.29 -14.53 13.34
C HIS A 88 4.21 -13.88 14.39
N ASP A 89 5.45 -14.37 14.53
CA ASP A 89 6.45 -13.81 15.44
C ASP A 89 7.15 -12.58 14.82
N GLY A 90 6.64 -11.40 15.18
CA GLY A 90 7.16 -10.14 14.68
C GLY A 90 6.14 -9.02 14.74
N TRP A 91 6.14 -8.19 13.72
CA TRP A 91 5.29 -7.01 13.62
C TRP A 91 4.59 -6.94 12.28
N VAL A 92 3.42 -6.32 12.27
CA VAL A 92 2.75 -5.88 11.05
C VAL A 92 2.85 -4.36 10.98
N VAL A 93 3.39 -3.85 9.89
CA VAL A 93 3.55 -2.41 9.65
C VAL A 93 2.57 -2.01 8.56
N VAL A 94 1.71 -1.03 8.86
CA VAL A 94 0.67 -0.55 7.95
C VAL A 94 0.88 0.95 7.72
N PRO A 95 1.35 1.35 6.52
CA PRO A 95 1.32 2.74 6.10
C PRO A 95 -0.12 3.15 5.77
N ILE A 96 -0.56 4.30 6.28
CA ILE A 96 -1.91 4.83 6.18
C ILE A 96 -1.84 6.27 5.69
N MET A 97 -2.65 6.58 4.68
CA MET A 97 -2.80 7.91 4.09
C MET A 97 -4.23 8.39 4.28
N ASN A 98 -4.42 9.66 4.60
CA ASN A 98 -5.72 10.33 4.52
C ASN A 98 -5.51 11.85 4.38
N ASP A 99 -6.59 12.63 4.41
CA ASP A 99 -6.51 14.09 4.26
C ASP A 99 -5.74 14.79 5.41
N ALA A 100 -5.56 14.12 6.55
CA ALA A 100 -4.71 14.64 7.64
C ALA A 100 -3.20 14.37 7.39
N GLY A 101 -2.86 13.52 6.41
CA GLY A 101 -1.50 13.22 5.98
C GLY A 101 -1.16 11.74 6.08
N PHE A 102 0.14 11.47 6.22
CA PHE A 102 0.69 10.12 6.26
C PHE A 102 1.05 9.69 7.70
N ARG A 103 0.73 8.43 8.02
CA ARG A 103 1.21 7.76 9.23
C ARG A 103 1.54 6.31 8.98
N VAL A 104 2.29 5.72 9.91
CA VAL A 104 2.63 4.30 9.93
C VAL A 104 2.22 3.74 11.29
N GLU A 105 1.37 2.73 11.27
CA GLU A 105 0.96 2.00 12.46
C GLU A 105 1.69 0.65 12.54
N VAL A 106 2.16 0.29 13.72
CA VAL A 106 2.89 -0.96 13.99
C VAL A 106 2.08 -1.80 14.96
N PHE A 107 1.72 -3.01 14.56
CA PHE A 107 0.94 -3.96 15.34
C PHE A 107 1.81 -5.13 15.78
N ASP A 108 1.43 -5.78 16.89
CA ASP A 108 1.91 -7.12 17.19
C ASP A 108 1.32 -8.09 16.16
N ALA A 109 2.17 -8.79 15.40
CA ALA A 109 1.68 -9.70 14.37
C ALA A 109 0.85 -10.86 14.96
N ALA A 110 1.09 -11.25 16.21
CA ALA A 110 0.32 -12.31 16.86
C ALA A 110 -1.08 -11.84 17.33
N ALA A 111 -1.33 -10.54 17.41
CA ALA A 111 -2.55 -9.98 18.01
C ALA A 111 -2.87 -8.58 17.48
N VAL A 112 -3.13 -8.47 16.17
CA VAL A 112 -3.46 -7.17 15.53
C VAL A 112 -4.73 -6.53 16.10
N ASP A 113 -5.64 -7.34 16.64
CA ASP A 113 -6.89 -6.92 17.31
C ASP A 113 -6.68 -6.09 18.58
N ARG A 114 -5.46 -6.09 19.13
CA ARG A 114 -5.09 -5.24 20.28
C ARG A 114 -4.77 -3.79 19.88
N GLY A 115 -4.77 -3.51 18.59
CA GLY A 115 -4.43 -2.20 18.05
C GLY A 115 -2.93 -1.96 17.92
N PRO A 116 -2.53 -0.76 17.47
CA PRO A 116 -1.13 -0.45 17.22
C PRO A 116 -0.35 -0.34 18.53
N LEU A 117 0.81 -1.00 18.56
CA LEU A 117 1.83 -0.84 19.60
C LEU A 117 2.52 0.52 19.51
N ALA A 118 2.66 1.05 18.30
CA ALA A 118 3.28 2.33 18.03
C ALA A 118 2.70 2.97 16.77
N VAL A 119 2.68 4.30 16.75
CA VAL A 119 2.26 5.10 15.60
C VAL A 119 3.33 6.15 15.33
N LEU A 120 3.82 6.18 14.10
CA LEU A 120 4.67 7.26 13.59
C LEU A 120 3.81 8.12 12.66
N SER A 121 3.63 9.40 12.97
CA SER A 121 2.83 10.31 12.14
C SER A 121 3.55 11.61 11.86
N SER A 122 3.26 12.20 10.70
CA SER A 122 3.66 13.56 10.37
C SER A 122 2.47 14.26 9.72
N PRO A 123 1.67 15.02 10.48
CA PRO A 123 0.50 15.72 9.96
C PRO A 123 0.87 16.61 8.75
N GLY A 124 0.04 16.58 7.71
CA GLY A 124 0.29 17.31 6.46
C GLY A 124 1.44 16.78 5.60
N PHE A 125 2.13 15.71 6.02
CA PHE A 125 3.12 15.06 5.15
C PHE A 125 2.41 14.21 4.10
N THR A 126 2.68 14.51 2.84
CA THR A 126 2.15 13.79 1.70
C THR A 126 3.20 12.82 1.15
N VAL A 127 2.73 11.65 0.74
CA VAL A 127 3.53 10.67 0.00
C VAL A 127 2.84 10.41 -1.34
N PRO A 128 3.59 10.02 -2.39
CA PRO A 128 2.98 9.51 -3.61
C PRO A 128 2.08 8.32 -3.29
N PHE A 129 1.10 8.05 -4.15
CA PHE A 129 0.26 6.88 -4.03
C PHE A 129 1.11 5.59 -3.96
N VAL A 130 1.01 4.85 -2.85
CA VAL A 130 1.77 3.62 -2.60
C VAL A 130 0.85 2.41 -2.74
N LEU A 131 1.18 1.53 -3.70
CA LEU A 131 0.47 0.25 -3.87
C LEU A 131 1.06 -0.85 -2.98
N HIS A 132 2.33 -1.18 -3.25
CA HIS A 132 3.06 -2.25 -2.57
C HIS A 132 4.31 -1.71 -1.91
N SER A 133 4.58 -2.24 -0.74
CA SER A 133 5.72 -1.90 0.09
C SER A 133 6.32 -3.20 0.63
N ALA A 134 7.62 -3.19 0.89
CA ALA A 134 8.35 -4.33 1.40
C ALA A 134 9.31 -3.89 2.48
N TRP A 135 9.46 -4.72 3.51
CA TRP A 135 10.47 -4.50 4.53
C TRP A 135 11.84 -4.98 4.04
N MET A 136 12.88 -4.23 4.42
CA MET A 136 14.27 -4.64 4.24
C MET A 136 15.03 -4.54 5.58
N PRO A 137 16.00 -5.44 5.85
CA PRO A 137 16.83 -5.36 7.06
C PRO A 137 17.60 -4.06 7.22
N ARG A 138 17.90 -3.38 6.11
CA ARG A 138 18.62 -2.11 6.08
C ARG A 138 18.01 -1.22 5.01
N ALA A 139 17.76 0.04 5.36
CA ALA A 139 17.56 1.09 4.38
C ALA A 139 18.93 1.46 3.80
N VAL A 140 19.09 1.28 2.49
CA VAL A 140 20.30 1.68 1.76
C VAL A 140 19.87 2.55 0.58
N PRO A 141 20.69 3.54 0.17
CA PRO A 141 20.44 4.26 -1.07
C PRO A 141 20.23 3.28 -2.22
N ALA A 142 19.31 3.62 -3.12
CA ALA A 142 19.13 2.82 -4.32
C ALA A 142 20.44 2.82 -5.12
N ALA A 143 20.76 1.67 -5.73
CA ALA A 143 21.93 1.58 -6.58
C ALA A 143 21.80 2.56 -7.76
N ASP A 144 22.93 3.17 -8.13
CA ASP A 144 23.03 4.00 -9.33
C ASP A 144 23.07 3.09 -10.55
N LEU A 145 21.87 2.81 -11.08
CA LEU A 145 21.64 1.97 -12.24
C LEU A 145 20.91 2.79 -13.29
N ALA A 146 21.15 2.51 -14.56
CA ALA A 146 20.33 3.07 -15.64
C ALA A 146 18.85 2.75 -15.38
N ARG A 147 18.01 3.78 -15.30
CA ARG A 147 16.56 3.66 -15.11
C ARG A 147 15.86 4.01 -16.41
N VAL A 148 14.70 3.40 -16.62
CA VAL A 148 13.80 3.81 -17.69
C VAL A 148 13.34 5.23 -17.38
N ARG A 149 13.62 6.17 -18.29
CA ARG A 149 13.13 7.55 -18.16
C ARG A 149 11.71 7.60 -18.71
N PHE A 150 10.84 8.36 -18.06
CA PHE A 150 9.49 8.57 -18.57
C PHE A 150 9.50 9.14 -20.00
N ALA A 151 10.46 10.01 -20.31
CA ALA A 151 10.68 10.57 -21.65
C ALA A 151 10.93 9.48 -22.73
N ASP A 152 11.55 8.36 -22.36
CA ASP A 152 11.87 7.28 -23.31
C ASP A 152 10.61 6.48 -23.70
N GLU A 153 9.51 6.60 -22.96
CA GLU A 153 8.25 5.87 -23.18
C GLU A 153 7.23 6.66 -24.02
N LEU A 154 7.60 7.85 -24.53
CA LEU A 154 6.69 8.75 -25.26
C LEU A 154 6.52 8.43 -26.76
N GLY A 155 6.87 7.22 -27.20
CA GLY A 155 6.91 6.86 -28.63
C GLY A 155 5.57 6.97 -29.38
N ARG A 156 4.43 6.99 -28.66
CA ARG A 156 3.08 7.14 -29.22
C ARG A 156 2.40 8.46 -28.86
N ILE A 157 3.13 9.41 -28.27
CA ILE A 157 2.54 10.64 -27.74
C ILE A 157 1.81 11.46 -28.82
N GLY A 158 2.27 11.37 -30.08
CA GLY A 158 1.65 12.03 -31.24
C GLY A 158 0.24 11.54 -31.59
N GLU A 159 -0.28 10.51 -30.91
CA GLU A 159 -1.68 10.07 -31.04
C GLU A 159 -2.65 10.88 -30.17
N LEU A 160 -2.14 11.73 -29.26
CA LEU A 160 -2.95 12.62 -28.42
C LEU A 160 -3.12 14.01 -29.05
N ASP A 161 -4.08 14.78 -28.56
CA ASP A 161 -4.22 16.19 -28.93
C ASP A 161 -2.99 17.01 -28.50
N ASP A 162 -2.66 18.07 -29.26
CA ASP A 162 -1.42 18.86 -29.10
C ASP A 162 -1.24 19.43 -27.68
N ASP A 163 -2.34 19.78 -27.01
CA ASP A 163 -2.32 20.31 -25.65
C ASP A 163 -1.92 19.22 -24.63
N LEU A 164 -2.43 18.00 -24.78
CA LEU A 164 -2.04 16.86 -23.96
C LEU A 164 -0.58 16.45 -24.21
N GLN A 165 -0.14 16.48 -25.48
CA GLN A 165 1.28 16.25 -25.81
C GLN A 165 2.18 17.25 -25.07
N ALA A 166 1.83 18.53 -25.10
CA ALA A 166 2.58 19.59 -24.42
C ALA A 166 2.64 19.37 -22.90
N VAL A 167 1.54 18.94 -22.27
CA VAL A 167 1.50 18.61 -20.84
C VAL A 167 2.43 17.45 -20.52
N VAL A 168 2.38 16.37 -21.31
CA VAL A 168 3.21 15.17 -21.07
C VAL A 168 4.69 15.48 -21.25
N HIS A 169 5.06 16.27 -22.26
CA HIS A 169 6.45 16.71 -22.44
C HIS A 169 6.93 17.60 -21.29
N ARG A 170 6.08 18.46 -20.76
CA ARG A 170 6.40 19.25 -19.56
C ARG A 170 6.65 18.34 -18.35
N VAL A 171 5.78 17.36 -18.10
CA VAL A 171 5.95 16.38 -17.02
C VAL A 171 7.26 15.60 -17.18
N ALA A 172 7.60 15.20 -18.41
CA ALA A 172 8.86 14.51 -18.67
C ALA A 172 10.09 15.37 -18.32
N ALA A 173 10.07 16.67 -18.68
CA ALA A 173 11.12 17.60 -18.30
C ALA A 173 11.18 17.82 -16.78
N ASP A 174 10.03 18.03 -16.13
CA ASP A 174 9.96 18.23 -14.67
C ASP A 174 10.53 17.03 -13.90
N LEU A 175 10.27 15.80 -14.38
CA LEU A 175 10.82 14.57 -13.80
C LEU A 175 12.34 14.43 -14.02
N GLU A 176 12.86 14.85 -15.17
CA GLU A 176 14.30 14.85 -15.44
C GLU A 176 15.04 15.90 -14.60
N ASP A 177 14.44 17.07 -14.41
CA ASP A 177 14.98 18.18 -13.62
C ASP A 177 14.79 17.98 -12.10
N GLY A 178 14.02 16.96 -11.69
CA GLY A 178 13.71 16.68 -10.29
C GLY A 178 12.88 17.79 -9.64
N VAL A 179 12.07 18.49 -10.43
CA VAL A 179 11.17 19.54 -9.94
C VAL A 179 10.18 18.90 -8.97
N PRO A 180 10.06 19.41 -7.72
CA PRO A 180 9.05 18.92 -6.81
C PRO A 180 7.67 19.07 -7.44
N LEU A 181 6.87 18.01 -7.41
CA LEU A 181 5.45 18.08 -7.76
C LEU A 181 4.75 18.94 -6.69
N THR A 182 4.77 20.25 -6.84
CA THR A 182 4.04 21.16 -5.95
C THR A 182 2.55 21.00 -6.22
N ALA A 183 1.79 20.83 -5.13
CA ALA A 183 0.33 20.81 -5.11
C ALA A 183 -0.29 22.14 -5.56
#